data_AF-A0A7J6TXW0-F1
#
_entry.id   AF-A0A7J6TXW0-F1
#
_cell.length_a   1.000
_cell.length_b   1.000
_cell.length_c   1.000
_cell.angle_alpha   90.00
_cell.angle_beta   90.00
_cell.angle_gamma   90.00
#
_symmetry.space_group_name_H-M   'P 1'
#
loop_
_entity.id
_entity.type
_entity.pdbx_description
1 polymer ?
#
loop_
_entity_poly.entity_id
_entity_poly.type
_entity_poly.pdbx_seq_one_letter_code
_entity_poly.pdbx_strand_id
1 'polypeptide(L)'
;VPGWMKTQASSKGAASVLGGLADAVGSLRYKCVSQSSLRQYASGLRCYVRFAVTALDLSKGCSSESNAVLPAREDLVCLWLSTFRNQDTAKCYLTHLRKWHEWLDLSKKWDTIAVRQTAQGLSRNPRKTLAEKPRVSIQMLRNMVKRAIGRGLIDFSLAAIMGYHFLLRIPSELLVASVGQLIVNDSAKEVTLVLPRRKNLPAGDKQVRSCCCKTDSLTCPVEAAKALLERRGSSLLD
;
A
#
# COMPACT_ATOMS: atom_id res chain seq x y z
N VAL A 1 -12.24 -29.85 -11.62
CA VAL A 1 -11.74 -28.83 -10.66
C VAL A 1 -10.50 -29.39 -9.98
N PRO A 2 -9.27 -28.93 -10.28
CA PRO A 2 -8.08 -29.54 -9.68
C PRO A 2 -7.89 -29.07 -8.23
N GLY A 3 -7.62 -30.01 -7.32
CA GLY A 3 -7.64 -29.86 -5.86
C GLY A 3 -6.36 -29.32 -5.21
N TRP A 4 -5.91 -28.13 -5.60
CA TRP A 4 -4.74 -27.44 -5.00
C TRP A 4 -5.13 -26.38 -3.96
N MET A 5 -6.40 -26.32 -3.56
CA MET A 5 -6.86 -25.48 -2.45
C MET A 5 -7.17 -26.34 -1.23
N LYS A 6 -6.15 -26.59 -0.40
CA LYS A 6 -6.22 -26.62 1.08
C LYS A 6 -4.91 -27.20 1.62
N THR A 7 -3.93 -26.34 1.84
CA THR A 7 -2.78 -26.66 2.70
C THR A 7 -2.54 -25.46 3.59
N GLN A 8 -2.87 -25.61 4.88
CA GLN A 8 -2.54 -24.61 5.88
C GLN A 8 -1.02 -24.64 6.09
N ALA A 9 -0.32 -23.62 5.58
CA ALA A 9 1.10 -23.44 5.81
C ALA A 9 1.36 -23.15 7.30
N SER A 10 2.32 -23.87 7.90
CA SER A 10 2.74 -23.66 9.30
C SER A 10 3.40 -22.28 9.45
N SER A 11 2.74 -21.39 10.19
CA SER A 11 3.15 -20.00 10.42
C SER A 11 4.49 -19.84 11.15
N LYS A 12 5.02 -20.91 11.77
CA LYS A 12 6.21 -20.85 12.64
C LYS A 12 7.53 -20.69 11.87
N GLY A 13 7.68 -21.31 10.70
CA GLY A 13 8.95 -21.27 9.94
C GLY A 13 9.24 -19.89 9.31
N ALA A 14 8.21 -19.21 8.82
CA ALA A 14 8.35 -17.87 8.25
C ALA A 14 8.77 -16.82 9.30
N ALA A 15 8.34 -16.99 10.55
CA ALA A 15 8.68 -16.09 11.65
C ALA A 15 10.17 -16.13 12.01
N SER A 16 10.81 -17.31 11.98
CA SER A 16 12.23 -17.44 12.33
C SER A 16 13.15 -16.80 11.26
N VAL A 17 12.85 -17.00 9.98
CA VAL A 17 13.58 -16.39 8.86
C VAL A 17 13.48 -14.86 8.90
N LEU A 18 12.29 -14.34 9.22
CA LEU A 18 12.08 -12.90 9.37
C LEU A 18 12.78 -12.34 10.63
N GLY A 19 12.94 -13.15 11.67
CA GLY A 19 13.73 -12.82 12.86
C GLY A 19 15.21 -12.61 12.54
N GLY A 20 15.85 -13.58 11.86
CA GLY A 20 17.25 -13.44 11.42
C GLY A 20 17.47 -12.27 10.45
N LEU A 21 16.45 -11.91 9.67
CA LEU A 21 16.47 -10.70 8.84
C LEU A 21 16.55 -9.41 9.67
N ALA A 22 15.86 -9.36 10.82
CA ALA A 22 15.86 -8.20 11.69
C ALA A 22 17.25 -7.99 12.32
N ASP A 23 17.93 -9.08 12.68
CA ASP A 23 19.29 -9.04 13.20
C ASP A 23 20.30 -8.60 12.14
N ALA A 24 20.18 -9.12 10.91
CA ALA A 24 20.97 -8.67 9.76
C ALA A 24 20.70 -7.20 9.40
N VAL A 25 19.47 -6.71 9.54
CA VAL A 25 19.15 -5.28 9.38
C VAL A 25 19.80 -4.43 10.50
N GLY A 26 19.89 -4.97 11.72
CA GLY A 26 20.53 -4.33 12.86
C GLY A 26 22.02 -4.07 12.63
N SER A 27 22.76 -5.07 12.15
CA SER A 27 24.20 -4.98 11.89
C SER A 27 24.56 -4.04 10.74
N LEU A 28 23.65 -3.82 9.79
CA LEU A 28 23.86 -2.98 8.61
C LEU A 28 23.59 -1.49 8.81
N ARG A 29 23.18 -1.07 10.02
CA ARG A 29 22.96 0.36 10.33
C ARG A 29 24.18 1.22 10.05
N TYR A 30 25.39 0.68 10.17
CA TYR A 30 26.65 1.40 9.91
C TYR A 30 26.99 1.54 8.42
N LYS A 31 26.45 0.69 7.55
CA LYS A 31 26.76 0.71 6.10
C LYS A 31 25.81 1.57 5.26
N CYS A 32 24.73 2.09 5.86
CA CYS A 32 23.72 2.86 5.15
C CYS A 32 23.86 4.37 5.36
N VAL A 33 23.82 5.13 4.26
CA VAL A 33 23.92 6.61 4.24
C VAL A 33 22.73 7.28 4.97
N SER A 34 21.56 6.62 5.05
CA SER A 34 20.42 7.13 5.84
C SER A 34 19.50 6.01 6.36
N GLN A 35 18.81 6.25 7.47
CA GLN A 35 17.78 5.34 8.01
C GLN A 35 16.58 5.17 7.06
N SER A 36 16.24 6.22 6.29
CA SER A 36 15.17 6.19 5.29
C SER A 36 15.46 5.15 4.20
N SER A 37 16.69 5.18 3.67
CA SER A 37 17.15 4.24 2.66
C SER A 37 17.12 2.81 3.19
N LEU A 38 17.61 2.57 4.42
CA LEU A 38 17.62 1.24 5.04
C LEU A 38 16.21 0.61 5.12
N ARG A 39 15.18 1.40 5.46
CA ARG A 39 13.79 0.91 5.50
C ARG A 39 13.29 0.46 4.12
N GLN A 40 13.67 1.17 3.06
CA GLN A 40 13.31 0.81 1.69
C GLN A 40 14.02 -0.48 1.26
N TYR A 41 15.33 -0.59 1.53
CA TYR A 41 16.10 -1.80 1.29
C TYR A 41 15.51 -3.00 2.04
N ALA A 42 15.20 -2.86 3.32
CA ALA A 42 14.58 -3.91 4.13
C ALA A 42 13.20 -4.32 3.58
N SER A 43 12.42 -3.37 3.05
CA SER A 43 11.15 -3.68 2.39
C SER A 43 11.34 -4.53 1.13
N GLY A 44 12.33 -4.20 0.30
CA GLY A 44 12.65 -4.97 -0.90
C GLY A 44 13.06 -6.42 -0.56
N LEU A 45 13.95 -6.58 0.43
CA LEU A 45 14.37 -7.90 0.88
C LEU A 45 13.23 -8.73 1.48
N ARG A 46 12.40 -8.14 2.35
CA ARG A 46 11.21 -8.83 2.89
C ARG A 46 10.27 -9.29 1.78
N CYS A 47 10.10 -8.48 0.73
CA CYS A 47 9.28 -8.85 -0.42
C CYS A 47 9.86 -10.08 -1.15
N TYR A 48 11.17 -10.10 -1.41
CA TYR A 48 11.84 -11.25 -2.03
C TYR A 48 11.76 -12.50 -1.16
N VAL A 49 12.12 -12.40 0.13
CA VAL A 49 12.07 -13.52 1.09
C VAL A 49 10.67 -14.11 1.16
N ARG A 50 9.65 -13.25 1.25
CA ARG A 50 8.25 -13.72 1.29
C ARG A 50 7.85 -14.41 -0.01
N PHE A 51 8.27 -13.89 -1.16
CA PHE A 51 8.07 -14.56 -2.44
C PHE A 51 8.76 -15.93 -2.45
N ALA A 52 10.04 -16.02 -2.10
CA ALA A 52 10.81 -17.26 -2.12
C ALA A 52 10.20 -18.32 -1.18
N VAL A 53 9.83 -17.95 0.04
CA VAL A 53 9.17 -18.85 1.00
C VAL A 53 7.81 -19.34 0.47
N THR A 54 7.04 -18.46 -0.16
CA THR A 54 5.67 -18.78 -0.60
C THR A 54 5.65 -19.55 -1.93
N ALA A 55 6.43 -19.12 -2.92
CA ALA A 55 6.39 -19.65 -4.28
C ALA A 55 7.06 -21.03 -4.40
N LEU A 56 8.03 -21.32 -3.53
CA LEU A 56 8.83 -22.54 -3.60
C LEU A 56 8.48 -23.54 -2.50
N ASP A 57 7.49 -23.23 -1.66
CA ASP A 57 7.11 -24.01 -0.48
C ASP A 57 8.34 -24.46 0.34
N LEU A 58 9.39 -23.61 0.38
CA LEU A 58 10.63 -23.89 1.11
C LEU A 58 10.39 -24.06 2.62
N SER A 59 9.18 -23.76 3.08
CA SER A 59 8.69 -24.10 4.41
C SER A 59 8.77 -25.61 4.72
N LYS A 60 8.75 -26.48 3.71
CA LYS A 60 8.76 -27.94 3.87
C LYS A 60 10.14 -28.59 3.74
N GLY A 61 11.14 -27.87 3.20
CA GLY A 61 12.48 -28.39 2.96
C GLY A 61 13.58 -27.76 3.81
N CYS A 62 13.32 -26.63 4.48
CA CYS A 62 14.29 -25.99 5.37
C CYS A 62 14.22 -26.59 6.78
N SER A 63 14.90 -27.72 6.97
CA SER A 63 15.28 -28.20 8.30
C SER A 63 16.24 -27.19 8.95
N SER A 64 15.68 -26.34 9.80
CA SER A 64 16.21 -25.57 10.95
C SER A 64 17.59 -24.89 10.96
N GLU A 65 18.56 -25.16 10.08
CA GLU A 65 19.93 -24.63 10.27
C GLU A 65 20.60 -24.04 9.03
N SER A 66 20.01 -24.18 7.84
CA SER A 66 20.62 -23.61 6.64
C SER A 66 20.03 -22.24 6.32
N ASN A 67 20.91 -21.24 6.19
CA ASN A 67 20.76 -19.89 5.63
C ASN A 67 20.16 -19.84 4.20
N ALA A 68 19.29 -20.79 3.84
CA ALA A 68 18.92 -21.19 2.48
C ALA A 68 17.93 -20.25 1.77
N VAL A 69 17.41 -19.23 2.45
CA VAL A 69 16.52 -18.23 1.81
C VAL A 69 17.32 -17.14 1.06
N LEU A 70 18.64 -17.12 1.26
CA LEU A 70 19.55 -16.05 0.86
C LEU A 70 20.76 -16.52 0.03
N PRO A 71 20.61 -17.51 -0.86
CA PRO A 71 21.16 -17.28 -2.18
C PRO A 71 20.03 -17.15 -3.18
N ALA A 72 19.84 -15.93 -3.67
CA ALA A 72 19.08 -15.72 -4.88
C ALA A 72 19.65 -16.58 -6.01
N ARG A 73 18.74 -17.19 -6.77
CA ARG A 73 19.04 -17.95 -8.00
C ARG A 73 18.47 -17.20 -9.17
N GLU A 74 19.09 -17.34 -10.34
CA GLU A 74 18.69 -16.65 -11.56
C GLU A 74 17.21 -16.88 -11.89
N ASP A 75 16.80 -18.15 -11.95
CA ASP A 75 15.43 -18.58 -12.25
C ASP A 75 14.40 -18.01 -11.27
N LEU A 76 14.73 -18.02 -9.98
CA LEU A 76 13.86 -17.48 -8.93
C LEU A 76 13.72 -15.97 -9.00
N VAL A 77 14.81 -15.26 -9.28
CA VAL A 77 14.79 -13.80 -9.44
C VAL A 77 14.00 -13.42 -10.68
N CYS A 78 14.17 -14.14 -11.80
CA CYS A 78 13.37 -13.95 -13.01
C CYS A 78 11.87 -14.17 -12.73
N LEU A 79 11.51 -15.25 -12.03
CA LEU A 79 10.12 -15.54 -11.66
C LEU A 79 9.55 -14.46 -10.72
N TRP A 80 10.31 -14.07 -9.69
CA TRP A 80 9.95 -12.99 -8.77
C TRP A 80 9.68 -11.68 -9.51
N LEU A 81 10.60 -11.26 -10.37
CA LEU A 81 10.45 -10.04 -11.19
C LEU A 81 9.20 -10.09 -12.06
N SER A 82 8.88 -11.26 -12.59
CA SER A 82 7.68 -11.47 -13.42
C SER A 82 6.36 -11.32 -12.64
N THR A 83 6.39 -11.32 -11.30
CA THR A 83 5.19 -11.07 -10.47
C THR A 83 4.84 -9.58 -10.32
N PHE A 84 5.75 -8.67 -10.66
CA PHE A 84 5.52 -7.24 -10.44
C PHE A 84 4.69 -6.62 -11.56
N ARG A 85 3.57 -6.00 -11.17
CA ARG A 85 2.77 -5.16 -12.08
C ARG A 85 3.41 -3.81 -12.37
N ASN A 86 4.14 -3.25 -11.41
CA ASN A 86 4.80 -1.96 -11.54
C ASN A 86 6.31 -2.19 -11.75
N GLN A 87 6.79 -1.78 -12.92
CA GLN A 87 8.17 -1.97 -13.33
C GLN A 87 9.17 -1.20 -12.47
N ASP A 88 8.87 0.04 -12.07
CA ASP A 88 9.78 0.85 -11.26
C ASP A 88 10.00 0.22 -9.89
N THR A 89 8.95 -0.35 -9.31
CA THR A 89 9.02 -1.11 -8.07
C THR A 89 9.89 -2.36 -8.25
N ALA A 90 9.71 -3.10 -9.34
CA ALA A 90 10.53 -4.28 -9.64
C ALA A 90 12.02 -3.92 -9.75
N LYS A 91 12.36 -2.87 -10.51
CA LYS A 91 13.73 -2.36 -10.65
C LYS A 91 14.33 -1.89 -9.33
N CYS A 92 13.56 -1.13 -8.57
CA CYS A 92 13.96 -0.64 -7.25
C CYS A 92 14.27 -1.82 -6.32
N TYR A 93 13.40 -2.83 -6.27
CA TYR A 93 13.58 -4.00 -5.42
C TYR A 93 14.71 -4.92 -5.90
N LEU A 94 14.95 -5.02 -7.21
CA LEU A 94 16.12 -5.71 -7.76
C LEU A 94 17.43 -5.05 -7.31
N THR A 95 17.49 -3.71 -7.37
CA THR A 95 18.63 -2.95 -6.83
C THR A 95 18.80 -3.20 -5.33
N HIS A 96 17.70 -3.27 -4.57
CA HIS A 96 17.76 -3.60 -3.16
C HIS A 96 18.36 -4.98 -2.93
N LEU A 97 17.92 -6.00 -3.67
CA LEU A 97 18.44 -7.37 -3.57
C LEU A 97 19.95 -7.43 -3.88
N ARG A 98 20.41 -6.73 -4.93
CA ARG A 98 21.84 -6.60 -5.25
C ARG A 98 22.63 -5.98 -4.09
N LYS A 99 22.10 -4.93 -3.46
CA LYS A 99 22.75 -4.27 -2.33
C LYS A 99 22.78 -5.14 -1.08
N TRP A 100 21.74 -5.91 -0.82
CA TRP A 100 21.74 -6.89 0.26
C TRP A 100 22.81 -7.97 0.07
N HIS A 101 22.93 -8.52 -1.13
CA HIS A 101 24.00 -9.47 -1.43
C HIS A 101 25.40 -8.85 -1.27
N GLU A 102 25.57 -7.58 -1.64
CA GLU A 102 26.83 -6.85 -1.41
C GLU A 102 27.14 -6.68 0.09
N TRP A 103 26.16 -6.26 0.86
CA TRP A 103 26.33 -5.93 2.27
C TRP A 103 26.60 -7.15 3.14
N LEU A 104 26.05 -8.30 2.76
CA LEU A 104 26.17 -9.58 3.42
C LEU A 104 27.28 -10.47 2.81
N ASP A 105 28.05 -9.95 1.85
CA ASP A 105 29.08 -10.68 1.12
C ASP A 105 28.59 -12.01 0.51
N LEU A 106 27.37 -11.99 -0.02
CA LEU A 106 26.73 -13.13 -0.66
C LEU A 106 26.99 -13.14 -2.17
N SER A 107 27.08 -14.33 -2.74
CA SER A 107 27.29 -14.49 -4.18
C SER A 107 26.21 -13.79 -5.01
N LYS A 108 26.63 -13.02 -6.03
CA LYS A 108 25.76 -12.39 -7.04
C LYS A 108 25.73 -13.16 -8.36
N LYS A 109 26.11 -14.45 -8.37
CA LYS A 109 26.10 -15.29 -9.59
C LYS A 109 24.74 -15.35 -10.31
N TRP A 110 23.65 -15.06 -9.60
CA TRP A 110 22.30 -14.96 -10.13
C TRP A 110 22.05 -13.71 -10.99
N ASP A 111 22.85 -12.66 -10.89
CA ASP A 111 22.64 -11.38 -11.59
C ASP A 111 23.20 -11.41 -13.02
N THR A 112 22.65 -12.31 -13.82
CA THR A 112 23.10 -12.61 -15.18
C THR A 112 22.40 -11.74 -16.23
N ILE A 113 22.72 -12.00 -17.50
CA ILE A 113 22.03 -11.38 -18.65
C ILE A 113 20.54 -11.72 -18.64
N ALA A 114 20.14 -12.92 -18.22
CA ALA A 114 18.73 -13.33 -18.18
C ALA A 114 17.90 -12.48 -17.20
N VAL A 115 18.43 -12.19 -16.01
CA VAL A 115 17.78 -11.29 -15.03
C VAL A 115 17.66 -9.87 -15.57
N ARG A 116 18.72 -9.36 -16.22
CA ARG A 116 18.71 -8.02 -16.85
C ARG A 116 17.69 -7.94 -17.98
N GLN A 117 17.65 -8.94 -18.85
CA GLN A 117 16.67 -9.04 -19.93
C GLN A 117 15.25 -9.17 -19.40
N THR A 118 15.02 -9.92 -18.32
CA THR A 118 13.71 -10.01 -17.66
C THR A 118 13.27 -8.64 -17.13
N ALA A 119 14.14 -7.95 -16.40
CA ALA A 119 13.87 -6.59 -15.90
C ALA A 119 13.66 -5.56 -17.02
N GLN A 120 14.35 -5.71 -18.16
CA GLN A 120 14.14 -4.90 -19.36
C GLN A 120 12.86 -5.31 -20.11
N GLY A 121 12.47 -6.58 -20.11
CA GLY A 121 11.22 -7.06 -20.68
C GLY A 121 10.01 -6.41 -20.00
N LEU A 122 10.08 -6.22 -18.68
CA LEU A 122 9.10 -5.43 -17.92
C LEU A 122 9.00 -3.97 -18.42
N SER A 123 10.05 -3.44 -19.06
CA SER A 123 10.07 -2.10 -19.67
C SER A 123 9.51 -2.02 -21.08
N ARG A 124 9.48 -3.14 -21.79
CA ARG A 124 9.17 -3.20 -23.23
C ARG A 124 7.68 -3.30 -23.53
N ASN A 125 6.83 -3.24 -22.51
CA ASN A 125 5.38 -3.10 -22.66
C ASN A 125 4.83 -1.73 -22.20
N PRO A 126 5.39 -0.59 -22.66
CA PRO A 126 4.92 0.73 -22.21
C PRO A 126 3.56 1.13 -22.81
N ARG A 127 3.01 0.37 -23.76
CA ARG A 127 1.84 0.80 -24.57
C ARG A 127 0.47 0.25 -24.15
N LYS A 128 0.34 -0.66 -23.16
CA LYS A 128 -0.98 -1.23 -22.79
C LYS A 128 -1.27 -1.50 -21.30
N THR A 129 -0.30 -1.37 -20.38
CA THR A 129 -0.50 -1.84 -18.98
C THR A 129 -0.14 -0.84 -17.88
N LEU A 130 0.04 0.44 -18.20
CA LEU A 130 -0.53 1.44 -17.28
C LEU A 130 -2.04 1.35 -17.49
N ALA A 131 -2.68 0.29 -16.99
CA ALA A 131 -4.10 0.36 -16.69
C ALA A 131 -4.23 1.64 -15.90
N GLU A 132 -4.86 2.66 -16.50
CA GLU A 132 -5.09 3.92 -15.82
C GLU A 132 -5.63 3.53 -14.46
N LYS A 133 -4.86 3.81 -13.39
CA LYS A 133 -5.28 3.44 -12.04
C LYS A 133 -6.70 3.96 -11.95
N PRO A 134 -7.72 3.10 -11.77
CA PRO A 134 -9.10 3.53 -11.94
C PRO A 134 -9.32 4.73 -11.03
N ARG A 135 -9.35 5.92 -11.64
CA ARG A 135 -9.57 7.16 -10.92
C ARG A 135 -11.06 7.25 -10.83
N VAL A 136 -11.57 7.29 -9.60
CA VAL A 136 -12.95 7.72 -9.40
C VAL A 136 -13.01 9.13 -9.99
N SER A 137 -13.75 9.31 -11.08
CA SER A 137 -14.06 10.64 -11.59
C SER A 137 -15.18 11.26 -10.76
N ILE A 138 -15.36 12.58 -10.85
CA ILE A 138 -16.48 13.23 -10.17
C ILE A 138 -17.84 12.66 -10.63
N GLN A 139 -17.95 12.29 -11.92
CA GLN A 139 -19.16 11.66 -12.44
C GLN A 139 -19.39 10.26 -11.87
N MET A 140 -18.32 9.47 -11.67
CA MET A 140 -18.41 8.17 -11.00
C MET A 140 -18.81 8.33 -9.54
N LEU A 141 -18.23 9.30 -8.81
CA LEU A 141 -18.62 9.63 -7.44
C LEU A 141 -20.11 9.97 -7.38
N ARG A 142 -20.58 10.87 -8.25
CA ARG A 142 -21.98 11.27 -8.34
C ARG A 142 -22.91 10.08 -8.53
N ASN A 143 -22.58 9.19 -9.47
CA ASN A 143 -23.35 7.97 -9.72
C ASN A 143 -23.37 7.03 -8.50
N MET A 144 -22.23 6.90 -7.81
CA MET A 144 -22.10 6.10 -6.60
C MET A 144 -22.94 6.66 -5.44
N VAL A 145 -22.88 7.98 -5.22
CA VAL A 145 -23.67 8.69 -4.20
C VAL A 145 -25.17 8.55 -4.48
N LYS A 146 -25.62 8.80 -5.73
CA LYS A 146 -27.04 8.62 -6.11
C LYS A 146 -27.54 7.21 -5.80
N ARG A 147 -26.77 6.19 -6.19
CA ARG A 147 -27.12 4.77 -5.95
C ARG A 147 -27.11 4.40 -4.47
N ALA A 148 -26.17 4.94 -3.69
CA ALA A 148 -26.10 4.71 -2.26
C ALA A 148 -27.32 5.32 -1.54
N ILE A 149 -27.67 6.57 -1.87
CA ILE A 149 -28.85 7.25 -1.33
C ILE A 149 -30.13 6.49 -1.67
N GLY A 150 -30.30 6.07 -2.93
CA GLY A 150 -31.47 5.28 -3.34
C GLY A 150 -31.60 3.91 -2.66
N ARG A 151 -30.53 3.43 -2.00
CA ARG A 151 -30.51 2.20 -1.19
C ARG A 151 -30.56 2.46 0.32
N GLY A 152 -30.75 3.71 0.75
CA GLY A 152 -30.72 4.09 2.16
C GLY A 152 -29.33 4.08 2.81
N LEU A 153 -28.25 3.97 2.03
CA LEU A 153 -26.87 3.92 2.53
C LEU A 153 -26.28 5.32 2.68
N ILE A 154 -26.92 6.15 3.51
CA ILE A 154 -26.58 7.58 3.63
C ILE A 154 -25.16 7.78 4.16
N ASP A 155 -24.78 7.10 5.24
CA ASP A 155 -23.46 7.28 5.85
C ASP A 155 -22.32 6.89 4.90
N PHE A 156 -22.51 5.84 4.11
CA PHE A 156 -21.59 5.47 3.04
C PHE A 156 -21.46 6.57 1.99
N SER A 157 -22.59 7.16 1.58
CA SER A 157 -22.60 8.22 0.56
C SER A 157 -21.82 9.46 1.03
N LEU A 158 -22.01 9.87 2.29
CA LEU A 158 -21.31 10.99 2.91
C LEU A 158 -19.82 10.68 3.07
N ALA A 159 -19.47 9.49 3.57
CA ALA A 159 -18.09 9.05 3.68
C ALA A 159 -17.37 8.99 2.31
N ALA A 160 -18.07 8.58 1.24
CA ALA A 160 -17.51 8.55 -0.10
C ALA A 160 -17.21 9.96 -0.64
N ILE A 161 -18.09 10.94 -0.39
CA ILE A 161 -17.87 12.35 -0.73
C ILE A 161 -16.62 12.87 -0.02
N MET A 162 -16.53 12.65 1.29
CA MET A 162 -15.37 13.08 2.08
C MET A 162 -14.09 12.40 1.62
N GLY A 163 -14.12 11.07 1.40
CA GLY A 163 -12.98 10.31 0.90
C GLY A 163 -12.46 10.81 -0.45
N TYR A 164 -13.37 11.19 -1.35
CA TYR A 164 -13.01 11.74 -2.66
C TYR A 164 -12.34 13.11 -2.56
N HIS A 165 -12.98 14.08 -1.89
CA HIS A 165 -12.46 15.46 -1.86
C HIS A 165 -11.18 15.59 -1.05
N PHE A 166 -11.05 14.85 0.05
CA PHE A 166 -9.86 14.85 0.90
C PHE A 166 -8.79 13.83 0.46
N LEU A 167 -9.04 13.06 -0.62
CA LEU A 167 -8.14 12.03 -1.13
C LEU A 167 -7.68 11.05 -0.04
N LEU A 168 -8.63 10.62 0.79
CA LEU A 168 -8.36 9.77 1.95
C LEU A 168 -8.10 8.33 1.52
N ARG A 169 -7.11 7.70 2.15
CA ARG A 169 -6.92 6.24 2.06
C ARG A 169 -8.02 5.55 2.84
N ILE A 170 -8.80 4.68 2.19
CA ILE A 170 -9.94 4.02 2.83
C ILE A 170 -9.56 3.36 4.17
N PRO A 171 -8.59 2.43 4.23
CA PRO A 171 -8.37 1.66 5.46
C PRO A 171 -7.73 2.47 6.59
N SER A 172 -6.82 3.40 6.25
CA SER A 172 -5.94 4.04 7.23
C SER A 172 -6.27 5.49 7.52
N GLU A 173 -7.19 6.11 6.76
CA GLU A 173 -7.56 7.51 6.93
C GLU A 173 -9.09 7.65 7.01
N LEU A 174 -9.85 7.18 6.02
CA LEU A 174 -11.31 7.36 6.00
C LEU A 174 -12.02 6.58 7.12
N LEU A 175 -11.72 5.29 7.29
CA LEU A 175 -12.39 4.43 8.28
C LEU A 175 -12.02 4.75 9.73
N VAL A 176 -10.91 5.46 9.94
CA VAL A 176 -10.42 5.85 11.28
C VAL A 176 -10.71 7.32 11.59
N ALA A 177 -11.18 8.10 10.61
CA ALA A 177 -11.51 9.49 10.80
C ALA A 177 -12.71 9.61 11.74
N SER A 178 -12.58 10.47 12.74
CA SER A 178 -13.68 10.84 13.64
C SER A 178 -14.36 12.09 13.10
N VAL A 179 -15.69 12.17 13.21
CA VAL A 179 -16.43 13.40 12.89
C VAL A 179 -15.93 14.60 13.72
N GLY A 180 -15.36 14.37 14.91
CA GLY A 180 -14.77 15.43 15.74
C GLY A 180 -13.49 16.07 15.16
N GLN A 181 -13.00 15.53 14.04
CA GLN A 181 -11.88 16.10 13.27
C GLN A 181 -12.33 17.03 12.14
N LEU A 182 -13.65 17.18 11.95
CA LEU A 182 -14.25 18.06 10.97
C LEU A 182 -14.60 19.41 11.59
N ILE A 183 -14.21 20.49 10.91
CA ILE A 183 -14.52 21.86 11.29
C ILE A 183 -15.16 22.53 10.08
N VAL A 184 -16.41 22.92 10.18
CA VAL A 184 -17.14 23.65 9.12
C VAL A 184 -17.07 25.14 9.41
N ASN A 185 -16.70 25.94 8.42
CA ASN A 185 -16.73 27.40 8.46
C ASN A 185 -17.79 27.89 7.47
N ASP A 186 -18.96 28.26 8.00
CA ASP A 186 -20.11 28.69 7.19
C ASP A 186 -19.87 30.00 6.45
N SER A 187 -19.21 30.97 7.08
CA SER A 187 -18.91 32.27 6.49
C SER A 187 -17.99 32.14 5.27
N ALA A 188 -16.95 31.31 5.38
CA ALA A 188 -16.03 31.03 4.28
C ALA A 188 -16.57 29.97 3.30
N LYS A 189 -17.64 29.26 3.68
CA LYS A 189 -18.16 28.07 2.98
C LYS A 189 -17.08 27.02 2.77
N GLU A 190 -16.39 26.66 3.83
CA GLU A 190 -15.30 25.68 3.80
C GLU A 190 -15.46 24.60 4.86
N VAL A 191 -14.88 23.44 4.61
CA VAL A 191 -14.71 22.38 5.58
C VAL A 191 -13.23 22.06 5.73
N THR A 192 -12.79 21.96 6.97
CA THR A 192 -11.45 21.52 7.35
C THR A 192 -11.52 20.11 7.94
N LEU A 193 -10.64 19.22 7.50
CA LEU A 193 -10.39 17.93 8.14
C LEU A 193 -8.99 17.92 8.75
N VAL A 194 -8.90 17.61 10.04
CA VAL A 194 -7.63 17.51 10.79
C VAL A 194 -7.27 16.04 10.99
N LEU A 195 -6.29 15.55 10.24
CA LEU A 195 -5.80 14.18 10.36
C LEU A 195 -4.64 14.13 11.37
N PRO A 196 -4.71 13.33 12.44
CA PRO A 196 -3.66 13.29 13.47
C PRO A 196 -2.36 12.67 12.97
N ARG A 197 -2.44 11.77 11.99
CA ARG A 197 -1.29 11.12 11.33
C ARG A 197 -1.59 10.83 9.87
N ARG A 198 -0.56 10.94 9.02
CA ARG A 198 -0.55 10.38 7.67
C ARG A 198 0.72 9.58 7.44
N LYS A 199 0.68 8.62 6.49
CA LYS A 199 1.80 7.74 6.13
C LYS A 199 3.15 8.47 5.94
N ASN A 200 3.10 9.68 5.39
CA ASN A 200 4.29 10.49 5.09
C ASN A 200 4.39 11.76 5.95
N LEU A 201 3.45 11.97 6.89
CA LEU A 201 3.40 13.15 7.74
C LEU A 201 2.91 12.73 9.15
N PRO A 202 3.82 12.23 10.01
CA PRO A 202 3.47 11.68 11.32
C PRO A 202 3.03 12.74 12.33
N ALA A 203 3.30 14.02 12.08
CA ALA A 203 2.80 15.14 12.87
C ALA A 203 1.32 15.48 12.58
N GLY A 204 0.70 14.81 11.61
CA GLY A 204 -0.66 15.09 11.15
C GLY A 204 -0.70 16.00 9.94
N ASP A 205 -1.90 16.24 9.42
CA ASP A 205 -2.16 17.03 8.22
C ASP A 205 -3.48 17.79 8.40
N LYS A 206 -3.55 19.03 7.90
CA LYS A 206 -4.78 19.84 7.90
C LYS A 206 -5.16 20.09 6.44
N GLN A 207 -6.33 19.62 6.07
CA GLN A 207 -6.84 19.78 4.71
C GLN A 207 -8.08 20.65 4.74
N VAL A 208 -8.17 21.60 3.80
CA VAL A 208 -9.31 22.51 3.66
C VAL A 208 -9.93 22.32 2.28
N ARG A 209 -11.27 22.27 2.22
CA ARG A 209 -12.05 22.18 0.98
C ARG A 209 -13.19 23.18 1.00
N SER A 210 -13.29 23.94 -0.07
CA SER A 210 -14.36 24.93 -0.24
C SER A 210 -15.62 24.29 -0.83
N CYS A 211 -16.75 24.93 -0.60
CA CYS A 211 -18.06 24.52 -1.11
C CYS A 211 -18.08 24.50 -2.65
N CYS A 212 -18.67 23.46 -3.24
CA CYS A 212 -18.88 23.34 -4.68
C CYS A 212 -20.35 23.31 -5.10
N CYS A 213 -21.29 23.77 -4.25
CA CYS A 213 -22.73 23.72 -4.55
C CYS A 213 -23.14 24.48 -5.82
N LYS A 214 -22.34 25.44 -6.30
CA LYS A 214 -22.59 26.11 -7.58
C LYS A 214 -22.48 25.17 -8.79
N THR A 215 -21.67 24.12 -8.68
CA THR A 215 -21.41 23.16 -9.78
C THR A 215 -22.00 21.78 -9.50
N ASP A 216 -21.97 21.32 -8.26
CA ASP A 216 -22.52 20.05 -7.83
C ASP A 216 -22.87 20.07 -6.34
N SER A 217 -24.15 20.22 -6.03
CA SER A 217 -24.66 20.17 -4.66
C SER A 217 -24.64 18.75 -4.07
N LEU A 218 -24.83 17.72 -4.90
CA LEU A 218 -24.96 16.35 -4.44
C LEU A 218 -23.64 15.80 -3.87
N THR A 219 -22.51 16.25 -4.42
CA THR A 219 -21.17 15.81 -4.01
C THR A 219 -20.40 16.90 -3.26
N CYS A 220 -21.10 17.90 -2.70
CA CYS A 220 -20.45 18.99 -1.99
C CYS A 220 -19.82 18.51 -0.67
N PRO A 221 -18.51 18.72 -0.45
CA PRO A 221 -17.85 18.28 0.78
C PRO A 221 -18.32 19.06 2.01
N VAL A 222 -18.73 20.33 1.85
CA VAL A 222 -19.24 21.15 2.96
C VAL A 222 -20.61 20.65 3.42
N GLU A 223 -21.54 20.42 2.49
CA GLU A 223 -22.87 19.89 2.83
C GLU A 223 -22.77 18.46 3.39
N ALA A 224 -21.89 17.63 2.83
CA ALA A 224 -21.65 16.28 3.35
C ALA A 224 -21.10 16.31 4.79
N ALA A 225 -20.20 17.25 5.11
CA ALA A 225 -19.67 17.40 6.45
C ALA A 225 -20.71 17.90 7.45
N LYS A 226 -21.57 18.85 7.06
CA LYS A 226 -22.71 19.30 7.88
C LYS A 226 -23.65 18.15 8.21
N ALA A 227 -24.05 17.39 7.19
CA ALA A 227 -24.90 16.22 7.37
C ALA A 227 -24.27 15.16 8.29
N LEU A 228 -22.95 14.93 8.21
CA LEU A 228 -22.24 14.04 9.13
C LEU A 228 -22.26 14.55 10.59
N LEU A 229 -22.07 15.86 10.80
CA LEU A 229 -22.09 16.49 12.12
C LEU A 229 -23.49 16.43 12.75
N GLU A 230 -24.54 16.76 11.98
CA GLU A 230 -25.94 16.69 12.42
C GLU A 230 -26.33 15.28 12.85
N ARG A 231 -26.03 14.28 12.01
CA ARG A 231 -26.38 12.87 12.28
C ARG A 231 -25.69 12.31 13.54
N ARG A 232 -24.47 12.77 13.85
CA ARG A 232 -23.77 12.36 15.07
C ARG A 232 -24.33 13.06 16.31
N GLY A 233 -24.72 14.33 16.18
CA GLY A 233 -25.37 15.08 17.26
C GLY A 233 -26.68 14.43 17.72
N SER A 234 -27.44 13.85 16.79
CA SER A 234 -28.68 13.14 17.10
C SER A 234 -28.48 11.79 17.81
N SER A 235 -27.33 11.13 17.63
CA SER A 235 -27.05 9.79 18.18
C SER A 235 -26.49 9.80 19.61
N LEU A 236 -26.19 10.97 20.19
CA LEU A 236 -25.67 11.09 21.57
C LEU A 236 -26.76 11.32 22.61
N LEU A 237 -28.04 11.30 22.21
CA LEU A 237 -29.22 11.48 23.07
C LEU A 237 -30.10 10.22 23.19
N ASP A 238 -29.66 9.10 22.62
CA ASP A 238 -30.21 7.75 22.84
C ASP A 238 -29.15 6.87 23.53
#